data_AF-A0A2T1CS03-F1
#
_entry.id   AF-A0A2T1CS03-F1
#
_cell.length_a   1.000
_cell.length_b   1.000
_cell.length_c   1.000
_cell.angle_alpha   90.00
_cell.angle_beta   90.00
_cell.angle_gamma   90.00
#
_symmetry.space_group_name_H-M   'P 1'
#
loop_
_entity.id
_entity.type
_entity.pdbx_description
1 polymer ?
#
loop_
_entity_poly.entity_id
_entity_poly.type
_entity_poly.pdbx_seq_one_letter_code
_entity_poly.pdbx_strand_id
1 'polypeptide(L)'
;MSRRFISRKQKTEVELFPFLSVLACTIGTLVLLIVVLTTQALKPQEAVVVAKTEAKTDKNSKGANKNKTPVYIEAREDGFILHPSKKFAPRTDLYDEKSALRKTIANLKANKNKQYLILILRPDGLEMFDKARQLVQGEGIDIGYEPLEYGLELKIES
;
A
#
# COMPACT_ATOMS: atom_id res chain seq x y z
N MET A 1 -74.62 -19.01 -49.78
CA MET A 1 -73.88 -18.34 -48.68
C MET A 1 -72.40 -18.67 -48.84
N SER A 2 -71.58 -17.70 -49.27
CA SER A 2 -70.14 -17.89 -49.51
C SER A 2 -69.35 -17.21 -48.40
N ARG A 3 -68.59 -17.98 -47.61
CA ARG A 3 -67.70 -17.44 -46.56
C ARG A 3 -66.40 -16.97 -47.22
N ARG A 4 -66.23 -15.64 -47.33
CA ARG A 4 -64.94 -15.03 -47.68
C ARG A 4 -63.96 -15.22 -46.52
N PHE A 5 -62.94 -16.06 -46.72
CA PHE A 5 -61.78 -16.11 -45.84
C PHE A 5 -60.87 -14.91 -46.14
N ILE A 6 -60.74 -14.01 -45.17
CA ILE A 6 -59.83 -12.87 -45.24
C ILE A 6 -58.47 -13.38 -44.73
N SER A 7 -57.53 -13.63 -45.65
CA SER A 7 -56.15 -13.93 -45.31
C SER A 7 -55.44 -12.65 -44.86
N ARG A 8 -55.14 -12.53 -43.56
CA ARG A 8 -54.39 -11.42 -42.97
C ARG A 8 -52.89 -11.68 -43.18
N LYS A 9 -52.27 -10.99 -44.15
CA LYS A 9 -50.80 -10.95 -44.26
C LYS A 9 -50.22 -10.33 -42.98
N GLN A 10 -49.50 -11.13 -42.19
CA GLN A 10 -48.74 -10.61 -41.06
C GLN A 10 -47.50 -9.87 -41.59
N LYS A 11 -47.36 -8.60 -41.21
CA LYS A 11 -46.10 -7.87 -41.33
C LYS A 11 -45.22 -8.27 -40.15
N THR A 12 -44.11 -8.93 -40.43
CA THR A 12 -42.99 -9.09 -39.49
C THR A 12 -42.21 -7.79 -39.47
N GLU A 13 -42.54 -6.90 -38.54
CA GLU A 13 -41.75 -5.69 -38.26
C GLU A 13 -40.69 -6.07 -37.21
N VAL A 14 -39.42 -5.77 -37.52
CA VAL A 14 -38.30 -6.00 -36.58
C VAL A 14 -38.36 -4.91 -35.52
N GLU A 15 -38.73 -5.26 -34.29
CA GLU A 15 -38.77 -4.29 -33.19
C GLU A 15 -37.36 -3.98 -32.69
N LEU A 16 -36.96 -2.70 -32.76
CA LEU A 16 -35.66 -2.25 -32.25
C LEU A 16 -35.57 -2.25 -30.72
N PHE A 17 -36.71 -2.18 -30.02
CA PHE A 17 -36.78 -2.14 -28.55
C PHE A 17 -36.11 -3.35 -27.88
N PRO A 18 -36.45 -4.61 -28.23
CA PRO A 18 -35.77 -5.78 -27.66
C PRO A 18 -34.28 -5.82 -28.02
N PHE A 19 -33.88 -5.40 -29.23
CA PHE A 19 -32.47 -5.38 -29.62
C PHE A 19 -31.63 -4.42 -28.76
N LEU A 20 -32.13 -3.20 -28.53
CA LEU A 20 -31.45 -2.21 -27.68
C LEU A 20 -31.35 -2.68 -26.22
N SER A 21 -32.37 -3.38 -25.71
CA SER A 21 -32.34 -3.92 -24.34
C SER A 21 -31.23 -4.96 -24.14
N VAL A 22 -31.05 -5.87 -25.11
CA VAL A 22 -29.96 -6.86 -25.08
C VAL A 22 -28.61 -6.19 -25.23
N LEU A 23 -28.47 -5.20 -26.11
CA LEU A 23 -27.23 -4.45 -26.32
C LEU A 23 -26.83 -3.61 -25.09
N ALA A 24 -27.78 -2.94 -24.45
CA ALA A 24 -27.52 -2.21 -23.20
C ALA A 24 -27.13 -3.17 -22.07
N CYS A 25 -27.78 -4.34 -21.98
CA CYS A 25 -27.46 -5.37 -21.01
C CYS A 25 -26.04 -5.92 -21.21
N THR A 26 -25.66 -6.28 -22.45
CA THR A 26 -24.32 -6.79 -22.73
C THR A 26 -23.25 -5.75 -22.44
N ILE A 27 -23.44 -4.50 -22.84
CA ILE A 27 -22.51 -3.40 -22.51
C ILE A 27 -22.37 -3.26 -20.99
N GLY A 28 -23.47 -3.26 -20.23
CA GLY A 28 -23.43 -3.17 -18.77
C GLY A 28 -22.66 -4.32 -18.11
N THR A 29 -22.93 -5.56 -18.53
CA THR A 29 -22.21 -6.74 -18.01
C THR A 29 -20.73 -6.72 -18.38
N LEU A 30 -20.38 -6.29 -19.59
CA LEU A 30 -18.99 -6.18 -20.03
C LEU A 30 -18.23 -5.10 -19.26
N VAL A 31 -18.85 -3.95 -18.99
CA VAL A 31 -18.25 -2.89 -18.16
C VAL A 31 -17.98 -3.40 -16.74
N LEU A 32 -18.96 -4.08 -16.11
CA LEU A 32 -18.76 -4.69 -14.78
C LEU A 32 -17.63 -5.73 -14.78
N LEU A 33 -17.60 -6.59 -15.81
CA LEU A 33 -16.56 -7.62 -15.95
C LEU A 33 -15.17 -6.97 -16.10
N ILE A 34 -15.04 -5.94 -16.95
CA ILE A 34 -13.79 -5.19 -17.11
C ILE A 34 -13.35 -4.56 -15.79
N VAL A 35 -14.26 -3.91 -15.05
CA VAL A 35 -13.92 -3.32 -13.73
C VAL A 35 -13.37 -4.41 -12.79
N VAL A 36 -14.05 -5.55 -12.67
CA VAL A 36 -13.56 -6.65 -11.82
C VAL A 36 -12.19 -7.15 -12.28
N LEU A 37 -12.00 -7.44 -13.57
CA LEU A 37 -10.71 -7.91 -14.08
C LEU A 37 -9.59 -6.88 -13.88
N THR A 38 -9.86 -5.59 -14.09
CA THR A 38 -8.87 -4.54 -13.86
C THR A 38 -8.49 -4.44 -12.38
N THR A 39 -9.45 -4.53 -11.46
CA THR A 39 -9.14 -4.54 -10.01
C THR A 39 -8.31 -5.76 -9.59
N GLN A 40 -8.52 -6.92 -10.22
CA GLN A 40 -7.77 -8.15 -9.93
C GLN A 40 -6.38 -8.17 -10.62
N ALA A 41 -6.26 -7.51 -11.78
CA ALA A 41 -5.01 -7.46 -12.56
C ALA A 41 -4.00 -6.45 -11.98
N LEU A 42 -4.47 -5.47 -11.20
CA LEU A 42 -3.63 -4.64 -10.35
C LEU A 42 -3.10 -5.49 -9.18
N LYS A 43 -2.21 -6.44 -9.46
CA LYS A 43 -1.38 -7.03 -8.42
C LYS A 43 -0.64 -5.89 -7.73
N PRO A 44 -0.62 -5.81 -6.39
CA PRO A 44 0.15 -4.80 -5.68
C PRO A 44 1.63 -4.96 -6.09
N GLN A 45 2.06 -4.08 -7.00
CA GLN A 45 3.43 -3.98 -7.48
C GLN A 45 4.24 -3.35 -6.36
N GLU A 46 5.28 -4.06 -5.93
CA GLU A 46 6.35 -3.63 -5.01
C GLU A 46 6.34 -2.11 -4.75
N ALA A 47 6.01 -1.72 -3.52
CA ALA A 47 6.11 -0.32 -3.15
C ALA A 47 7.59 -0.01 -2.95
N VAL A 48 8.16 0.68 -3.93
CA VAL A 48 9.45 1.32 -3.78
C VAL A 48 9.24 2.52 -2.86
N VAL A 49 9.67 2.37 -1.62
CA VAL A 49 9.76 3.47 -0.67
C VAL A 49 11.02 4.24 -1.02
N VAL A 50 10.84 5.33 -1.79
CA VAL A 50 11.94 6.17 -2.27
C VAL A 50 12.26 7.28 -1.25
N ALA A 51 12.51 6.93 0.01
CA ALA A 51 12.87 7.94 1.00
C ALA A 51 14.29 8.54 0.79
N LYS A 52 15.02 8.12 -0.25
CA LYS A 52 16.30 8.74 -0.64
C LYS A 52 16.20 9.85 -1.70
N THR A 53 15.11 9.96 -2.48
CA THR A 53 15.05 10.97 -3.56
C THR A 53 14.35 12.27 -3.16
N GLU A 54 13.46 12.26 -2.16
CA GLU A 54 12.81 13.50 -1.73
C GLU A 54 13.79 14.54 -1.14
N ALA A 55 14.90 14.09 -0.57
CA ALA A 55 15.94 14.99 -0.07
C ALA A 55 16.76 15.66 -1.19
N LYS A 56 16.78 15.11 -2.40
CA LYS A 56 17.62 15.61 -3.52
C LYS A 56 16.84 16.22 -4.68
N THR A 57 15.61 15.80 -4.94
CA THR A 57 14.87 16.22 -6.13
C THR A 57 13.92 17.39 -5.87
N ASP A 58 13.35 17.49 -4.65
CA ASP A 58 12.42 18.55 -4.32
C ASP A 58 13.06 19.65 -3.46
N LYS A 59 13.45 20.75 -4.13
CA LYS A 59 13.89 21.97 -3.43
C LYS A 59 12.82 22.57 -2.49
N ASN A 60 11.58 22.06 -2.50
CA ASN A 60 10.45 22.56 -1.72
C ASN A 60 9.94 21.61 -0.61
N SER A 61 10.44 20.37 -0.51
CA SER A 61 10.00 19.47 0.58
C SER A 61 10.62 19.93 1.90
N LYS A 62 9.81 20.38 2.85
CA LYS A 62 10.23 20.82 4.20
C LYS A 62 10.58 19.63 5.12
N GLY A 63 11.31 18.64 4.60
CA GLY A 63 11.84 17.57 5.45
C GLY A 63 12.88 18.14 6.40
N ALA A 64 12.63 18.14 7.71
CA ALA A 64 13.58 18.61 8.72
C ALA A 64 14.93 17.85 8.70
N ASN A 65 14.98 16.71 8.00
CA ASN A 65 16.08 15.75 8.01
C ASN A 65 16.81 15.59 6.66
N LYS A 66 16.78 16.60 5.76
CA LYS A 66 17.40 16.53 4.42
C LYS A 66 18.85 16.02 4.38
N ASN A 67 19.63 16.26 5.44
CA ASN A 67 21.04 15.86 5.50
C ASN A 67 21.28 14.60 6.36
N LYS A 68 20.24 13.92 6.82
CA LYS A 68 20.37 12.71 7.63
C LYS A 68 20.08 11.47 6.81
N THR A 69 20.78 10.39 7.12
CA THR A 69 20.57 9.08 6.50
C THR A 69 19.40 8.37 7.19
N PRO A 70 18.35 7.95 6.46
CA PRO A 70 17.26 7.19 7.05
C PRO A 70 17.72 5.77 7.38
N VAL A 71 17.30 5.28 8.55
CA VAL A 71 17.30 3.86 8.90
C VAL A 71 15.85 3.42 8.94
N TYR A 72 15.53 2.29 8.32
CA TYR A 72 14.15 1.81 8.22
C TYR A 72 13.91 0.65 9.18
N ILE A 73 12.80 0.73 9.90
CA ILE A 73 12.29 -0.38 10.70
C ILE A 73 10.82 -0.57 10.32
N GLU A 74 10.48 -1.76 9.88
CA GLU A 74 9.12 -2.13 9.50
C GLU A 74 8.39 -2.78 10.67
N ALA A 75 7.24 -2.23 11.05
CA ALA A 75 6.40 -2.78 12.10
C ALA A 75 5.43 -3.83 11.53
N ARG A 76 5.43 -5.00 12.16
CA ARG A 76 4.56 -6.16 11.85
C ARG A 76 3.74 -6.54 13.08
N GLU A 77 2.80 -7.47 12.94
CA GLU A 77 1.97 -7.93 14.04
C GLU A 77 2.79 -8.50 15.22
N ASP A 78 3.83 -9.28 14.93
CA ASP A 78 4.60 -10.07 15.89
C ASP A 78 5.99 -9.48 16.21
N GLY A 79 6.36 -8.36 15.60
CA GLY A 79 7.65 -7.71 15.82
C GLY A 79 8.01 -6.70 14.76
N PHE A 80 9.30 -6.68 14.43
CA PHE A 80 9.91 -5.69 13.55
C PHE A 80 10.82 -6.34 12.52
N ILE A 81 10.91 -5.75 11.34
CA ILE A 81 11.94 -6.09 10.35
C ILE A 81 12.93 -4.93 10.28
N LEU A 82 14.20 -5.25 10.54
CA LEU A 82 15.30 -4.29 10.54
C LEU A 82 15.91 -4.23 9.13
N HIS A 83 15.95 -3.05 8.54
CA HIS A 83 16.57 -2.83 7.23
C HIS A 83 17.94 -2.15 7.39
N PRO A 84 18.90 -2.43 6.47
CA PRO A 84 18.75 -3.18 5.22
C PRO A 84 18.87 -4.71 5.36
N SER A 85 19.24 -5.24 6.52
CA SER A 85 19.52 -6.68 6.71
C SER A 85 18.31 -7.60 6.56
N LYS A 86 17.09 -7.04 6.54
CA LYS A 86 15.80 -7.77 6.57
C LYS A 86 15.73 -8.76 7.75
N LYS A 87 16.42 -8.45 8.85
CA LYS A 87 16.43 -9.31 10.04
C LYS A 87 15.15 -9.09 10.83
N PHE A 88 14.42 -10.18 11.09
CA PHE A 88 13.27 -10.16 11.99
C PHE A 88 13.73 -10.03 13.44
N ALA A 89 13.11 -9.10 14.16
CA ALA A 89 13.28 -8.84 15.59
C ALA A 89 11.91 -9.02 16.25
N PRO A 90 11.71 -10.08 17.06
CA PRO A 90 10.42 -10.36 17.67
C PRO A 90 10.04 -9.28 18.69
N ARG A 91 8.75 -9.19 19.03
CA ARG A 91 8.24 -8.26 20.06
C ARG A 91 9.02 -8.29 21.38
N THR A 92 9.58 -9.44 21.78
CA THR A 92 10.39 -9.58 22.99
C THR A 92 11.66 -8.73 22.98
N ASP A 93 12.20 -8.41 21.79
CA ASP A 93 13.39 -7.56 21.64
C ASP A 93 13.18 -6.14 22.18
N LEU A 94 11.92 -5.68 22.30
CA LEU A 94 11.60 -4.41 22.96
C LEU A 94 12.09 -4.35 24.40
N TYR A 95 12.23 -5.48 25.07
CA TYR A 95 12.58 -5.56 26.50
C TYR A 95 14.01 -6.05 26.75
N ASP A 96 14.71 -6.55 25.73
CA ASP A 96 16.11 -6.98 25.84
C ASP A 96 17.05 -5.94 25.25
N GLU A 97 17.83 -5.27 26.11
CA GLU A 97 18.83 -4.26 25.74
C GLU A 97 19.95 -4.82 24.84
N LYS A 98 20.18 -6.13 24.82
CA LYS A 98 21.18 -6.78 23.96
C LYS A 98 20.61 -7.20 22.62
N SER A 99 19.31 -7.03 22.40
CA SER A 99 18.62 -7.41 21.18
C SER A 99 19.09 -6.63 19.95
N ALA A 100 18.75 -7.15 18.76
CA ALA A 100 19.08 -6.47 17.51
C ALA A 100 18.32 -5.13 17.38
N LEU A 101 17.07 -5.08 17.84
CA LEU A 101 16.25 -3.87 17.84
C LEU A 101 16.86 -2.80 18.74
N ARG A 102 17.14 -3.12 20.01
CA ARG A 102 17.70 -2.18 20.98
C ARG A 102 19.07 -1.66 20.58
N LYS A 103 19.93 -2.52 20.04
CA LYS A 103 21.22 -2.08 19.46
C LYS A 103 21.03 -1.11 18.29
N THR A 104 20.05 -1.35 17.41
CA THR A 104 19.75 -0.44 16.30
C THR A 104 19.29 0.93 16.81
N ILE A 105 18.41 0.96 17.80
CA ILE A 105 17.92 2.21 18.41
C ILE A 105 19.04 2.95 19.14
N ALA A 106 19.89 2.23 19.90
CA ALA A 106 21.05 2.82 20.56
C ALA A 106 22.04 3.45 19.55
N ASN A 107 22.26 2.79 18.40
CA ASN A 107 23.09 3.33 17.31
C ASN A 107 22.47 4.59 16.68
N LEU A 108 21.15 4.62 16.50
CA LEU A 108 20.41 5.78 16.03
C LEU A 108 20.55 6.95 17.00
N LYS A 109 20.40 6.69 18.31
CA LYS A 109 20.60 7.70 19.37
C LYS A 109 22.00 8.28 19.34
N ALA A 110 23.03 7.44 19.24
CA ALA A 110 24.43 7.87 19.17
C ALA A 110 24.71 8.73 17.93
N ASN A 111 24.00 8.47 16.82
CA ASN A 111 24.18 9.17 15.55
C ASN A 111 23.02 10.11 15.18
N LYS A 112 22.25 10.61 16.15
CA LYS A 112 21.02 11.40 15.93
C LYS A 112 21.16 12.64 15.05
N ASN A 113 22.38 13.17 14.90
CA ASN A 113 22.66 14.32 14.03
C ASN A 113 22.91 13.92 12.57
N LYS A 114 23.24 12.65 12.31
CA LYS A 114 23.56 12.09 10.99
C LYS A 114 22.52 11.09 10.50
N GLN A 115 21.75 10.49 11.40
CA GLN A 115 20.76 9.46 11.11
C GLN A 115 19.42 9.80 11.75
N TYR A 116 18.35 9.29 11.16
CA TYR A 116 17.00 9.37 11.69
C TYR A 116 16.25 8.09 11.36
N LEU A 117 15.16 7.83 12.08
CA LEU A 117 14.35 6.63 11.89
C LEU A 117 13.20 6.91 10.94
N ILE A 118 12.98 6.02 9.98
CA ILE A 118 11.69 5.90 9.28
C ILE A 118 11.03 4.61 9.76
N LEU A 119 9.89 4.75 10.42
CA LEU A 119 9.05 3.60 10.76
C LEU A 119 8.10 3.31 9.60
N ILE A 120 8.26 2.14 9.00
CA ILE A 120 7.30 1.63 8.03
C ILE A 120 6.09 1.08 8.79
N LEU A 121 4.93 1.68 8.54
CA LEU A 121 3.67 1.30 9.17
C LEU A 121 2.91 0.36 8.25
N ARG A 122 2.66 -0.86 8.71
CA ARG A 122 1.74 -1.78 8.04
C ARG A 122 0.41 -1.88 8.76
N PRO A 123 -0.69 -2.22 8.05
CA PRO A 123 -2.01 -2.39 8.66
C PRO A 123 -2.03 -3.37 9.84
N ASP A 124 -1.24 -4.44 9.77
CA ASP A 124 -1.09 -5.49 10.79
C ASP A 124 -0.15 -5.09 11.95
N GLY A 125 0.70 -4.08 11.75
CA GLY A 125 1.77 -3.71 12.68
C GLY A 125 1.49 -2.52 13.60
N LEU A 126 0.24 -2.06 13.69
CA LEU A 126 -0.11 -0.82 14.41
C LEU A 126 0.33 -0.84 15.89
N GLU A 127 0.12 -1.95 16.59
CA GLU A 127 0.54 -2.07 17.99
C GLU A 127 2.06 -1.99 18.14
N MET A 128 2.82 -2.61 17.23
CA MET A 128 4.28 -2.58 17.25
C MET A 128 4.81 -1.19 16.88
N PHE A 129 4.16 -0.53 15.94
CA PHE A 129 4.45 0.85 15.56
C PHE A 129 4.38 1.79 16.77
N ASP A 130 3.28 1.74 17.53
CA ASP A 130 3.10 2.63 18.69
C ASP A 130 4.20 2.41 19.74
N LYS A 131 4.61 1.16 19.96
CA LYS A 131 5.69 0.83 20.91
C LYS A 131 7.05 1.32 20.45
N ALA A 132 7.39 1.10 19.18
CA ALA A 132 8.63 1.61 18.63
C ALA A 132 8.66 3.14 18.64
N ARG A 133 7.54 3.78 18.30
CA ARG A 133 7.39 5.24 18.37
C ARG A 133 7.62 5.77 19.77
N GLN A 134 6.98 5.20 20.79
CA GLN A 134 7.17 5.61 22.18
C GLN A 134 8.63 5.46 22.63
N LEU A 135 9.25 4.33 22.29
CA LEU A 135 10.65 4.06 22.62
C LEU A 135 11.61 5.08 21.99
N VAL A 136 11.41 5.39 20.71
CA VAL A 136 12.31 6.27 19.93
C VAL A 136 12.10 7.75 20.28
N GLN A 137 10.85 8.17 20.49
CA GLN A 137 10.53 9.55 20.91
C GLN A 137 11.10 9.86 22.30
N GLY A 138 11.05 8.90 23.23
CA GLY A 138 11.66 9.04 24.56
C GLY A 138 13.18 9.27 24.53
N GLU A 139 13.85 8.88 23.44
CA GLU A 139 15.28 9.06 23.25
C GLU A 139 15.67 10.31 22.45
N GLY A 140 14.69 11.09 21.97
CA GLY A 140 14.93 12.32 21.21
C GLY A 140 15.51 12.09 19.82
N ILE A 141 15.20 10.94 19.20
CA ILE A 141 15.58 10.61 17.82
C ILE A 141 14.49 11.15 16.87
N ASP A 142 14.91 11.79 15.78
CA ASP A 142 13.98 12.24 14.75
C ASP A 142 13.32 11.05 14.03
N ILE A 143 12.02 11.15 13.82
CA ILE A 143 11.20 10.05 13.31
C ILE A 143 10.32 10.50 12.15
N GLY A 144 10.35 9.72 11.08
CA GLY A 144 9.42 9.77 9.95
C GLY A 144 8.54 8.52 9.93
N TYR A 145 7.41 8.62 9.23
CA TYR A 145 6.44 7.53 9.11
C TYR A 145 6.10 7.32 7.64
N GLU A 146 6.08 6.06 7.22
CA GLU A 146 5.73 5.72 5.85
C GLU A 146 4.76 4.53 5.85
N PRO A 147 3.49 4.74 5.48
CA PRO A 147 2.53 3.66 5.40
C PRO A 147 2.86 2.73 4.21
N LEU A 148 2.72 1.43 4.42
CA LEU A 148 2.94 0.41 3.40
C LEU A 148 1.79 -0.60 3.41
N GLU A 149 1.16 -0.79 2.25
CA GLU A 149 0.01 -1.69 2.15
C GLU A 149 0.40 -3.16 2.36
N TYR A 150 -0.63 -3.97 2.64
CA TYR A 150 -0.47 -5.41 2.80
C TYR A 150 -0.02 -6.07 1.49
N GLY A 151 0.90 -7.03 1.57
CA GLY A 151 1.40 -7.77 0.40
C GLY A 151 2.46 -7.04 -0.44
N LEU A 152 2.68 -5.74 -0.24
CA LEU A 152 3.77 -5.01 -0.89
C LEU A 152 5.12 -5.29 -0.22
N GLU A 153 6.13 -5.64 -1.01
CA GLU A 153 7.51 -5.68 -0.53
C GLU A 153 8.12 -4.28 -0.49
N LEU A 154 8.82 -4.00 0.61
CA LEU A 154 9.59 -2.78 0.75
C LEU A 154 10.89 -2.88 -0.06
N LYS A 155 11.03 -2.02 -1.08
CA LYS A 155 12.31 -1.78 -1.76
C LYS A 155 12.90 -0.46 -1.31
N ILE A 156 14.11 -0.52 -0.75
CA ILE A 156 14.88 0.66 -0.33
C ILE A 156 15.99 0.85 -1.36
N GLU A 157 15.83 1.85 -2.23
CA GLU A 157 16.92 2.25 -3.11
C GLU A 157 17.98 2.99 -2.30
N SER A 158 19.26 2.66 -2.60
CA SER A 158 20.42 3.08 -1.82
C SER A 158 21.10 4.32 -2.37
#